data_AF-A0A6L2ZW18-F1
#
_entry.id   AF-A0A6L2ZW18-F1
#
_cell.length_a   1.000
_cell.length_b   1.000
_cell.length_c   1.000
_cell.angle_alpha   90.00
_cell.angle_beta   90.00
_cell.angle_gamma   90.00
#
_symmetry.space_group_name_H-M   'P 1'
#
loop_
_entity.id
_entity.type
_entity.pdbx_description
1 polymer ?
#
loop_
_entity_poly.entity_id
_entity_poly.type
_entity_poly.pdbx_seq_one_letter_code
_entity_poly.pdbx_strand_id
1 'polypeptide(L)'
;MNGVLNFIVSVATTPALLVGLIAMLGLILQKKPATAVIQGSVKTFAGFLVLVGGAGILVGGACAFCRYVSTCLSCERYCANE
;
A
#
# COMPACT_ATOMS: atom_id res chain seq x y z
N MET A 1 -15.12 24.87 8.92
CA MET A 1 -13.96 24.89 8.00
C MET A 1 -12.98 23.80 8.40
N ASN A 2 -13.17 22.54 7.97
CA ASN A 2 -12.18 21.45 8.14
C ASN A 2 -12.29 20.40 7.01
N GLY A 3 -12.93 20.74 5.89
CA GLY A 3 -13.18 19.76 4.81
C GLY A 3 -11.90 19.29 4.12
N VAL A 4 -10.96 20.21 3.87
CA VAL A 4 -9.69 19.91 3.21
C VAL A 4 -8.74 19.09 4.11
N LEU A 5 -8.72 19.36 5.43
CA LEU A 5 -7.90 18.57 6.37
C LEU A 5 -8.40 17.12 6.46
N ASN A 6 -9.70 16.90 6.54
CA ASN A 6 -10.26 15.54 6.55
C ASN A 6 -10.00 14.81 5.22
N PHE A 7 -10.01 15.52 4.10
CA PHE A 7 -9.73 14.92 2.79
C PHE A 7 -8.27 14.46 2.67
N ILE A 8 -7.33 15.29 3.13
CA ILE A 8 -5.89 14.95 3.16
C ILE A 8 -5.63 13.79 4.13
N VAL A 9 -6.27 13.79 5.30
CA VAL A 9 -6.15 12.70 6.29
C VAL A 9 -6.74 11.39 5.74
N SER A 10 -7.95 11.39 5.19
CA SER A 10 -8.55 10.17 4.61
C SER A 10 -7.74 9.58 3.46
N VAL A 11 -7.15 10.44 2.61
CA VAL A 11 -6.27 10.02 1.51
C VAL A 11 -4.94 9.44 2.04
N ALA A 12 -4.40 9.98 3.12
CA ALA A 12 -3.20 9.44 3.78
C ALA A 12 -3.47 8.09 4.48
N THR A 13 -4.66 7.90 5.06
CA THR A 13 -5.04 6.66 5.75
C THR A 13 -5.36 5.51 4.77
N THR A 14 -5.73 5.82 3.52
CA THR A 14 -6.06 4.82 2.49
C THR A 14 -5.17 4.97 1.26
N PRO A 15 -3.92 4.48 1.32
CA PRO A 15 -2.92 4.71 0.27
C PRO A 15 -3.35 4.14 -1.10
N ALA A 16 -4.19 3.10 -1.12
CA ALA A 16 -4.72 2.51 -2.36
C ALA A 16 -5.57 3.49 -3.18
N LEU A 17 -6.33 4.38 -2.52
CA LEU A 17 -7.22 5.34 -3.18
C LEU A 17 -6.40 6.47 -3.83
N LEU A 18 -5.32 6.88 -3.16
CA LEU A 18 -4.34 7.85 -3.64
C LEU A 18 -3.64 7.35 -4.91
N VAL A 19 -3.17 6.10 -4.90
CA VAL A 19 -2.48 5.48 -6.05
C VAL A 19 -3.41 5.27 -7.25
N GLY A 20 -4.66 4.85 -7.03
CA GLY A 20 -5.65 4.73 -8.12
C GLY A 20 -5.97 6.05 -8.81
N LEU A 21 -6.03 7.14 -8.03
CA LEU A 21 -6.30 8.49 -8.56
C LEU A 21 -5.10 9.01 -9.38
N ILE A 22 -3.87 8.79 -8.92
CA ILE A 22 -2.66 9.13 -9.68
C ILE A 22 -2.57 8.34 -10.99
N ALA A 23 -2.91 7.04 -10.98
CA ALA A 23 -2.89 6.21 -12.18
C ALA A 23 -3.86 6.71 -13.26
N MET A 24 -5.10 7.00 -12.87
CA MET A 24 -6.10 7.62 -13.75
C MET A 24 -5.62 8.98 -14.27
N LEU A 25 -5.15 9.86 -13.38
CA LEU A 25 -4.75 11.21 -13.73
C LEU A 25 -3.52 11.23 -14.65
N GLY A 26 -2.57 10.34 -14.42
CA GLY A 26 -1.39 10.16 -15.26
C GLY A 26 -1.72 9.68 -16.68
N LEU A 27 -2.64 8.73 -16.82
CA LEU A 27 -3.05 8.20 -18.13
C LEU A 27 -3.90 9.21 -18.93
N ILE A 28 -4.72 10.01 -18.24
CA ILE A 28 -5.48 11.12 -18.83
C ILE A 28 -4.53 12.22 -19.31
N LEU A 29 -3.55 12.63 -18.49
CA LEU A 29 -2.54 13.64 -18.88
C LEU A 29 -1.69 13.19 -20.08
N GLN A 30 -1.41 11.89 -20.16
CA GLN A 30 -0.62 11.30 -21.25
C GLN A 30 -1.42 11.10 -22.56
N LYS A 31 -2.70 11.52 -22.59
CA LYS A 31 -3.59 11.51 -23.78
C LYS A 31 -3.65 10.15 -24.50
N LYS A 32 -3.44 9.05 -23.78
CA LYS A 32 -3.40 7.69 -24.34
C LYS A 32 -4.83 7.19 -24.63
N PRO A 33 -5.07 6.34 -25.65
CA PRO A 33 -6.39 5.77 -25.92
C PRO A 33 -7.02 5.12 -24.68
N ALA A 34 -8.35 5.21 -24.57
CA ALA A 34 -9.12 4.71 -23.41
C ALA A 34 -8.80 3.26 -23.02
N THR A 35 -8.49 2.40 -24.00
CA THR A 35 -8.06 1.02 -23.77
C THR A 35 -6.81 0.92 -22.90
N ALA A 36 -5.85 1.83 -23.11
CA ALA A 36 -4.63 1.88 -22.31
C ALA A 36 -4.87 2.45 -20.91
N VAL A 37 -5.87 3.31 -20.72
CA VAL A 37 -6.26 3.83 -19.41
C VAL A 37 -6.76 2.69 -18.52
N ILE A 38 -7.63 1.84 -19.07
CA ILE A 38 -8.20 0.69 -18.37
C ILE A 38 -7.11 -0.34 -18.04
N GLN A 39 -6.28 -0.71 -19.03
CA GLN A 39 -5.17 -1.64 -18.81
C GLN A 39 -4.14 -1.11 -17.81
N GLY A 40 -3.82 0.18 -17.87
CA GLY A 40 -2.91 0.83 -16.92
C GLY A 40 -3.47 0.84 -15.50
N SER A 41 -4.76 1.15 -15.34
CA SER A 41 -5.45 1.15 -14.04
C SER A 41 -5.45 -0.25 -13.40
N VAL A 42 -5.79 -1.29 -14.18
CA VAL A 42 -5.75 -2.68 -13.72
C VAL A 42 -4.33 -3.08 -13.29
N LYS A 43 -3.30 -2.68 -14.03
CA LYS A 43 -1.90 -2.96 -13.70
C LYS A 43 -1.48 -2.31 -12.38
N THR A 44 -1.93 -1.08 -12.09
CA THR A 44 -1.68 -0.41 -10.80
C THR A 44 -2.44 -1.06 -9.64
N PHE A 45 -3.69 -1.47 -9.84
CA PHE A 45 -4.43 -2.21 -8.81
C PHE A 45 -3.78 -3.56 -8.50
N ALA A 46 -3.42 -4.33 -9.53
CA ALA A 46 -2.73 -5.61 -9.37
C ALA A 46 -1.39 -5.43 -8.65
N GLY A 47 -0.61 -4.40 -9.00
CA GLY A 47 0.66 -4.10 -8.33
C GLY A 47 0.49 -3.76 -6.85
N PHE A 48 -0.48 -2.92 -6.51
CA PHE A 48 -0.72 -2.55 -5.12
C PHE A 48 -1.25 -3.73 -4.29
N LEU A 49 -2.10 -4.59 -4.86
CA LEU A 49 -2.62 -5.78 -4.20
C LEU A 49 -1.50 -6.78 -3.88
N VAL A 50 -0.55 -6.97 -4.80
CA VAL A 50 0.65 -7.80 -4.59
C VAL A 50 1.56 -7.20 -3.51
N LEU A 51 1.73 -5.88 -3.47
CA LEU A 51 2.53 -5.22 -2.44
C LEU A 51 1.93 -5.38 -1.05
N VAL A 52 0.62 -5.20 -0.90
CA VAL A 52 -0.07 -5.37 0.40
C VAL A 52 -0.05 -6.83 0.84
N GLY A 53 -0.39 -7.76 -0.06
CA GLY A 53 -0.33 -9.20 0.24
C GLY A 53 1.09 -9.68 0.54
N GLY A 54 2.08 -9.17 -0.21
CA GLY A 54 3.50 -9.47 0.00
C GLY A 54 4.04 -8.89 1.30
N ALA A 55 3.71 -7.65 1.64
CA ALA A 55 4.16 -7.00 2.87
C ALA A 55 3.74 -7.77 4.12
N GLY A 56 2.50 -8.28 4.17
CA GLY A 56 2.04 -9.10 5.29
C GLY A 56 2.82 -10.41 5.44
N ILE A 57 3.15 -11.07 4.32
CA ILE A 57 3.97 -12.28 4.33
C ILE A 57 5.41 -11.96 4.75
N LEU A 58 5.97 -10.85 4.27
CA LEU A 58 7.31 -10.38 4.63
C LEU A 58 7.40 -10.03 6.12
N VAL A 59 6.43 -9.32 6.68
CA VAL A 59 6.37 -8.96 8.11
C VAL A 59 6.14 -10.20 8.97
N GLY A 60 5.21 -11.09 8.59
CA GLY A 60 4.98 -12.34 9.31
C GLY A 60 6.22 -13.25 9.31
N GLY A 61 6.92 -13.35 8.17
CA GLY A 61 8.16 -14.10 8.05
C GLY A 61 9.32 -13.46 8.82
N ALA A 62 9.47 -12.13 8.73
CA ALA A 62 10.46 -11.39 9.50
C ALA A 62 10.20 -11.50 11.01
N CYS A 63 8.93 -11.53 11.43
CA CYS A 63 8.55 -11.76 12.81
C CYS A 63 8.88 -13.18 13.28
N ALA A 64 8.61 -14.20 12.45
CA ALA A 64 8.99 -15.57 12.73
C ALA A 64 10.51 -15.72 12.85
N PHE A 65 11.27 -15.11 11.94
CA PHE A 65 12.73 -15.06 12.01
C PHE A 65 13.22 -14.33 13.27
N CYS A 66 12.58 -13.20 13.59
CA CYS A 66 12.85 -12.46 14.81
C CYS A 66 12.62 -13.35 16.03
N ARG A 67 11.53 -14.13 16.13
CA ARG A 67 11.28 -15.08 17.23
C ARG A 67 12.43 -16.09 17.43
N TYR A 68 12.97 -16.64 16.34
CA TYR A 68 14.11 -17.57 16.40
C TYR A 68 15.39 -16.89 16.89
N VAL A 69 15.70 -15.68 16.41
CA VAL A 69 16.88 -14.91 16.83
C VAL A 69 16.70 -14.30 18.23
N SER A 70 15.49 -13.94 18.60
CA SER A 70 15.10 -13.27 19.86
C SER A 70 15.02 -14.21 21.06
N THR A 71 15.19 -15.52 20.85
CA THR A 71 15.53 -16.44 21.95
C THR A 71 16.86 -16.01 22.62
N CYS A 72 17.62 -15.10 22.00
CA CYS A 72 18.82 -14.47 22.55
C CYS A 72 18.73 -12.95 22.88
N LEU A 73 17.70 -12.18 22.47
CA LEU A 73 17.61 -10.72 22.74
C LEU A 73 16.16 -10.18 22.69
N SER A 74 15.74 -9.44 23.72
CA SER A 74 14.36 -8.99 24.04
C SER A 74 13.60 -8.17 22.96
N CYS A 75 12.94 -8.81 21.98
CA CYS A 75 12.09 -8.17 20.96
C CYS A 75 10.62 -8.68 20.98
N GLU A 76 9.99 -8.80 22.14
CA GLU A 76 8.63 -9.37 22.25
C GLU A 76 7.50 -8.34 22.06
N ARG A 77 7.80 -7.03 22.04
CA ARG A 77 6.77 -5.96 22.01
C ARG A 77 6.38 -5.42 20.63
N TYR A 78 7.17 -5.65 19.59
CA TYR A 78 6.96 -4.98 18.29
C TYR A 78 6.09 -5.78 17.30
N CYS A 79 6.06 -7.11 17.38
CA CYS A 79 5.17 -7.93 16.53
C CYS A 79 3.74 -8.08 17.06
N ALA A 80 3.48 -7.80 18.34
CA ALA A 80 2.17 -7.98 18.96
C ALA A 80 1.25 -6.74 18.82
N ASN A 81 1.73 -5.67 18.19
CA ASN A 81 1.02 -4.40 18.01
C ASN A 81 0.83 -4.04 16.53
N GLU A 82 0.76 -5.04 15.65
CA GLU A 82 0.16 -4.91 14.32
C GLU A 82 -1.06 -5.83 14.22
#